data_AF-A0A1L5NV75-F1
#
_entry.id   AF-A0A1L5NV75-F1
#
_cell.length_a   1.000
_cell.length_b   1.000
_cell.length_c   1.000
_cell.angle_alpha   90.00
_cell.angle_beta   90.00
_cell.angle_gamma   90.00
#
_symmetry.space_group_name_H-M   'P 1'
#
loop_
_entity.id
_entity.type
_entity.pdbx_description
1 polymer ?
#
loop_
_entity_poly.entity_id
_entity_poly.type
_entity_poly.pdbx_seq_one_letter_code
_entity_poly.pdbx_strand_id
1 'polypeptide(L)'
;MEVKMVQTIINRSDVPLDTRDLEMCQCVFDEVRSEAKVAKDSEEAERIAAITIELYRQGVRRPDHLKVMVEAARGLIAQREK
;
A
#
# COMPACT_ATOMS: atom_id res chain seq x y z
N MET A 1 -37.77 23.39 -7.83
CA MET A 1 -37.08 22.10 -7.66
C MET A 1 -35.60 22.35 -7.87
N GLU A 2 -34.85 22.54 -6.80
CA GLU A 2 -33.39 22.69 -6.86
C GLU A 2 -32.78 21.27 -6.89
N VAL A 3 -32.15 20.92 -8.00
CA VAL A 3 -31.33 19.70 -8.09
C VAL A 3 -30.02 19.96 -7.36
N LYS A 4 -29.93 19.49 -6.12
CA LYS A 4 -28.71 19.56 -5.31
C LYS A 4 -27.69 18.59 -5.93
N MET A 5 -26.71 19.12 -6.66
CA MET A 5 -25.54 18.35 -7.09
C MET A 5 -24.79 17.88 -5.84
N VAL A 6 -24.93 16.60 -5.50
CA VAL A 6 -24.05 15.94 -4.54
C VAL A 6 -22.71 15.76 -5.23
N GLN A 7 -21.71 16.53 -4.80
CA GLN A 7 -20.33 16.28 -5.17
C GLN A 7 -19.90 15.02 -4.43
N THR A 8 -19.97 13.87 -5.10
CA THR A 8 -19.42 12.63 -4.56
C THR A 8 -17.90 12.79 -4.46
N ILE A 9 -17.42 13.05 -3.25
CA ILE A 9 -15.98 12.99 -2.94
C ILE A 9 -15.62 11.51 -2.99
N ILE A 10 -15.20 11.02 -4.16
CA ILE A 10 -14.65 9.67 -4.28
C ILE A 10 -13.28 9.72 -3.63
N ASN A 11 -13.14 9.10 -2.46
CA ASN A 11 -11.84 8.89 -1.86
C ASN A 11 -11.05 7.96 -2.79
N ARG A 12 -9.81 8.32 -3.14
CA ARG A 12 -8.99 7.51 -4.06
C ARG A 12 -8.75 6.08 -3.54
N SER A 13 -8.86 5.89 -2.23
CA SER A 13 -8.80 4.59 -1.57
C SER A 13 -9.90 3.61 -2.00
N ASP A 14 -11.03 4.11 -2.51
CA ASP A 14 -12.20 3.30 -2.89
C ASP A 14 -12.14 2.78 -4.33
N VAL A 15 -11.13 3.17 -5.11
CA VAL A 15 -10.96 2.68 -6.48
C VAL A 15 -10.43 1.24 -6.44
N PRO A 16 -11.09 0.28 -7.11
CA PRO A 16 -10.58 -1.08 -7.23
C PRO A 16 -9.21 -1.11 -7.89
N LEU A 17 -8.32 -1.96 -7.39
CA LEU A 17 -7.03 -2.22 -8.04
C LEU A 17 -7.25 -3.14 -9.24
N ASP A 18 -6.73 -2.75 -10.38
CA ASP A 18 -6.69 -3.62 -11.55
C ASP A 18 -5.49 -4.60 -11.49
N THR A 19 -5.38 -5.49 -12.48
CA THR A 19 -4.30 -6.47 -12.52
C THR A 19 -2.91 -5.82 -12.57
N ARG A 20 -2.74 -4.71 -13.29
CA ARG A 20 -1.44 -4.02 -13.40
C ARG A 20 -1.07 -3.35 -12.10
N ASP A 21 -2.05 -2.77 -11.42
CA ASP A 21 -1.89 -2.20 -10.09
C ASP A 21 -1.39 -3.28 -9.11
N LEU A 22 -2.01 -4.47 -9.13
CA LEU A 22 -1.61 -5.59 -8.29
C LEU A 22 -0.24 -6.16 -8.65
N GLU A 23 0.10 -6.26 -9.93
CA GLU A 23 1.44 -6.69 -10.38
C GLU A 23 2.54 -5.76 -9.86
N MET A 24 2.29 -4.44 -9.89
CA MET A 24 3.24 -3.47 -9.34
C MET A 24 3.36 -3.60 -7.82
N CYS A 25 2.24 -3.70 -7.10
CA CYS A 25 2.25 -3.89 -5.66
C CYS A 25 2.98 -5.18 -5.26
N GLN A 26 2.77 -6.27 -6.01
CA GLN A 26 3.45 -7.54 -5.80
C GLN A 26 4.97 -7.41 -5.99
N CYS A 27 5.40 -6.72 -7.05
CA CYS A 27 6.83 -6.47 -7.31
C CYS A 27 7.50 -5.73 -6.14
N VAL A 28 6.90 -4.63 -5.69
CA VAL A 28 7.43 -3.85 -4.54
C VAL A 28 7.40 -4.68 -3.26
N PHE A 29 6.32 -5.43 -3.02
CA PHE A 29 6.24 -6.33 -1.88
C PHE A 29 7.37 -7.36 -1.87
N ASP A 30 7.61 -8.04 -3.00
CA ASP A 30 8.64 -9.08 -3.09
C ASP A 30 10.05 -8.51 -2.89
N GLU A 31 10.33 -7.33 -3.44
CA GLU A 31 11.60 -6.62 -3.21
C GLU A 31 11.82 -6.29 -1.74
N VAL A 32 10.88 -5.59 -1.11
CA VAL A 32 11.00 -5.16 0.29
C VAL A 32 11.11 -6.38 1.22
N ARG A 33 10.29 -7.39 0.99
CA ARG A 33 10.31 -8.64 1.75
C ARG A 33 11.66 -9.35 1.62
N SER A 34 12.19 -9.45 0.40
CA SER A 34 13.48 -10.09 0.11
C SER A 34 14.63 -9.37 0.80
N GLU A 35 14.69 -8.04 0.67
CA GLU A 35 15.72 -7.21 1.29
C GLU A 35 15.67 -7.24 2.82
N ALA A 36 14.46 -7.26 3.39
CA ALA A 36 14.24 -7.42 4.82
C ALA A 36 14.41 -8.86 5.32
N LYS A 37 14.66 -9.84 4.44
CA LYS A 37 14.76 -11.28 4.75
C LYS A 37 13.54 -11.83 5.50
N VAL A 38 12.36 -11.36 5.14
CA VAL A 38 11.10 -11.72 5.78
C VAL A 38 10.53 -13.00 5.16
N ALA A 39 10.08 -13.94 5.99
CA ALA A 39 9.43 -15.17 5.52
C ALA A 39 8.04 -14.85 4.92
N LYS A 40 7.65 -15.54 3.85
CA LYS A 40 6.43 -15.22 3.08
C LYS A 40 5.17 -15.31 3.93
N ASP A 41 5.14 -16.30 4.80
CA ASP A 41 3.96 -16.66 5.60
C ASP A 41 4.08 -16.11 7.03
N SER A 42 4.81 -15.01 7.20
CA SER A 42 4.96 -14.34 8.50
C SER A 42 4.01 -13.15 8.61
N GLU A 43 3.62 -12.81 9.84
CA GLU A 43 2.85 -11.60 10.13
C GLU A 43 3.51 -10.33 9.58
N GLU A 44 4.85 -10.29 9.57
CA GLU A 44 5.59 -9.17 9.00
C GLU A 44 5.41 -9.07 7.48
N ALA A 45 5.32 -10.19 6.76
CA ALA A 45 4.99 -10.16 5.33
C ALA A 45 3.56 -9.65 5.12
N GLU A 46 2.59 -10.10 5.90
CA GLU A 46 1.22 -9.58 5.82
C GLU A 46 1.17 -8.07 6.06
N ARG A 47 1.94 -7.56 7.03
CA ARG A 47 2.09 -6.13 7.29
C ARG A 47 2.68 -5.39 6.10
N ILE A 48 3.78 -5.88 5.52
CA ILE A 48 4.39 -5.27 4.33
C ILE A 48 3.37 -5.21 3.18
N ALA A 49 2.62 -6.29 2.93
CA ALA A 49 1.59 -6.32 1.90
C ALA A 49 0.48 -5.27 2.15
N ALA A 50 -0.03 -5.20 3.38
CA ALA A 50 -1.06 -4.24 3.76
C ALA A 50 -0.60 -2.79 3.56
N ILE A 51 0.62 -2.45 4.01
CA ILE A 51 1.23 -1.13 3.85
C ILE A 51 1.37 -0.78 2.36
N THR A 52 1.87 -1.71 1.54
CA THR A 52 2.04 -1.51 0.10
C THR A 52 0.72 -1.17 -0.59
N ILE A 53 -0.34 -1.94 -0.30
CA ILE A 53 -1.67 -1.71 -0.89
C ILE A 53 -2.26 -0.38 -0.45
N GLU A 54 -2.12 -0.03 0.83
CA GLU A 54 -2.67 1.21 1.38
C GLU A 54 -1.97 2.45 0.81
N LEU A 55 -0.64 2.46 0.76
CA LEU A 55 0.12 3.56 0.15
C LEU A 55 -0.18 3.71 -1.35
N TYR A 56 -0.36 2.60 -2.04
CA TYR A 56 -0.75 2.61 -3.45
C TYR A 56 -2.12 3.27 -3.66
N ARG A 57 -3.10 2.90 -2.83
CA ARG A 57 -4.45 3.50 -2.79
C ARG A 57 -4.44 4.99 -2.48
N GLN A 58 -3.51 5.43 -1.64
CA GLN A 58 -3.29 6.86 -1.35
C GLN A 58 -2.66 7.63 -2.52
N GLY A 59 -2.22 6.94 -3.57
CA GLY A 59 -1.75 7.53 -4.83
C GLY A 59 -0.24 7.41 -5.06
N VAL A 60 0.49 6.63 -4.27
CA VAL A 60 1.92 6.38 -4.50
C VAL A 60 2.10 5.36 -5.62
N ARG A 61 2.05 5.84 -6.87
CA ARG A 61 2.04 5.01 -8.09
C ARG A 61 3.42 4.69 -8.67
N ARG A 62 4.50 5.33 -8.18
CA ARG A 62 5.87 5.07 -8.67
C ARG A 62 6.50 3.93 -7.85
N PRO A 63 6.98 2.84 -8.46
CA PRO A 63 7.55 1.69 -7.74
C PRO A 63 8.67 2.08 -6.77
N ASP A 64 9.66 2.84 -7.23
CA ASP A 64 10.79 3.27 -6.38
C ASP A 64 10.32 4.07 -5.16
N HIS A 65 9.34 4.94 -5.35
CA HIS A 65 8.80 5.77 -4.28
C HIS A 65 7.93 4.95 -3.33
N LEU A 66 7.13 4.03 -3.87
CA LEU A 66 6.31 3.12 -3.07
C LEU A 66 7.19 2.26 -2.17
N LYS A 67 8.28 1.70 -2.69
CA LYS A 67 9.27 0.93 -1.94
C LYS A 67 9.83 1.71 -0.75
N VAL A 68 10.36 2.92 -0.99
CA VAL A 68 10.90 3.78 0.07
C VAL A 68 9.85 4.08 1.14
N MET A 69 8.61 4.34 0.73
CA MET A 69 7.53 4.61 1.67
C MET A 69 7.13 3.38 2.49
N VAL A 70 7.10 2.19 1.88
CA VAL A 70 6.82 0.93 2.57
C VAL A 70 7.91 0.63 3.60
N GLU A 71 9.19 0.77 3.23
CA GLU A 71 10.33 0.57 4.14
C GLU A 71 10.27 1.51 5.34
N ALA A 72 9.97 2.79 5.11
CA ALA A 72 9.81 3.77 6.17
C ALA A 72 8.62 3.42 7.09
N ALA A 73 7.44 3.15 6.51
CA ALA A 73 6.23 2.84 7.26
C ALA A 73 6.34 1.54 8.07
N ARG A 74 6.98 0.51 7.50
CA ARG A 74 7.32 -0.73 8.20
C ARG A 74 8.10 -0.46 9.49
N GLY A 75 9.12 0.40 9.43
CA GLY A 75 9.91 0.79 10.60
C GLY A 75 9.13 1.61 11.65
N LEU A 76 8.16 2.42 11.21
CA LEU A 76 7.32 3.22 12.11
C LEU A 76 6.25 2.39 12.83
N ILE A 77 5.71 1.38 12.16
CA ILE A 77 4.62 0.54 12.69
C ILE A 77 5.17 -0.53 13.65
N ALA A 78 6.38 -1.07 13.40
CA ALA A 78 7.02 -2.02 14.30
C ALA A 78 7.32 -1.46 15.71
N GLN A 79 7.36 -0.13 15.88
CA GLN A 79 7.58 0.51 17.18
C GLN A 79 6.30 0.73 18.01
N ARG A 80 5.12 0.38 17.46
CA ARG A 80 3.80 0.62 18.09
C ARG A 80 3.31 -0.50 19.00
N GLU A 81 4.09 -1.56 19.22
CA GLU A 81 3.79 -2.58 20.23
C GLU A 81 4.55 -2.27 21.53
N LYS A 82 3.90 -1.56 22.45
CA LYS A 82 4.36 -1.41 23.84
C LYS A 82 3.19 -1.47 24.81
#